data_AF-A0A840GIA4-F1
#
_entry.id   AF-A0A840GIA4-F1
#
_cell.length_a   1.000
_cell.length_b   1.000
_cell.length_c   1.000
_cell.angle_alpha   90.00
_cell.angle_beta   90.00
_cell.angle_gamma   90.00
#
_symmetry.space_group_name_H-M   'P 1'
#
loop_
_entity.id
_entity.type
_entity.pdbx_description
1 polymer ?
#
loop_
_entity_poly.entity_id
_entity_poly.type
_entity_poly.pdbx_seq_one_letter_code
_entity_poly.pdbx_strand_id
1 'polypeptide(L)'
;MAQHNADQITNWKSQSGERWVVHQARLDARLEVFGQAAIEAAAPATGERVLDVGCGAGASSLALAARVGAGAKCWAWTYPNR
;
A
#
# COMPACT_ATOMS: atom_id res chain seq x y z
N MET A 1 -14.61 -15.67 13.10
CA MET A 1 -14.06 -14.37 12.62
C MET A 1 -13.12 -14.50 11.40
N ALA A 2 -12.78 -15.71 10.90
CA ALA A 2 -11.86 -15.87 9.76
C ALA A 2 -12.53 -15.89 8.36
N GLN A 3 -13.86 -15.89 8.29
CA GLN A 3 -14.56 -16.19 7.03
C GLN A 3 -14.68 -14.99 6.05
N HIS A 4 -14.36 -13.76 6.48
CA HIS A 4 -14.77 -12.56 5.73
C HIS A 4 -13.76 -12.06 4.68
N ASN A 5 -12.56 -12.67 4.58
CA ASN A 5 -11.55 -12.28 3.59
C ASN A 5 -11.06 -13.45 2.72
N ALA A 6 -11.61 -14.66 2.88
CA ALA A 6 -11.17 -15.83 2.14
C ALA A 6 -11.23 -15.61 0.62
N ASP A 7 -12.27 -14.93 0.13
CA ASP A 7 -12.43 -14.60 -1.28
C ASP A 7 -11.36 -13.60 -1.75
N GLN A 8 -11.00 -12.62 -0.92
CA GLN A 8 -9.93 -11.66 -1.22
C GLN A 8 -8.58 -12.34 -1.26
N ILE A 9 -8.33 -13.26 -0.33
CA ILE A 9 -7.10 -14.08 -0.32
C ILE A 9 -7.04 -14.89 -1.61
N THR A 10 -8.08 -15.65 -1.94
CA THR A 10 -8.10 -16.47 -3.16
C THR A 10 -7.92 -15.62 -4.41
N ASN A 11 -8.58 -14.48 -4.50
CA ASN A 11 -8.45 -13.58 -5.64
C ASN A 11 -7.03 -13.02 -5.78
N TRP A 12 -6.41 -12.53 -4.70
CA TRP A 12 -5.05 -11.99 -4.74
C TRP A 12 -3.98 -13.06 -5.01
N LYS A 13 -4.24 -14.31 -4.59
CA LYS A 13 -3.38 -15.46 -4.92
C LYS A 13 -3.62 -16.01 -6.34
N SER A 14 -4.64 -15.53 -7.05
CA SER A 14 -4.99 -15.99 -8.39
C SER A 14 -4.30 -15.17 -9.49
N GLN A 15 -4.69 -15.43 -10.73
CA GLN A 15 -4.26 -14.70 -11.92
C GLN A 15 -4.50 -13.19 -11.83
N SER A 16 -5.41 -12.71 -10.97
CA SER A 16 -5.58 -11.28 -10.70
C SER A 16 -4.31 -10.65 -10.09
N GLY A 17 -3.64 -11.35 -9.16
CA GLY A 17 -2.37 -10.90 -8.58
C GLY A 17 -1.23 -10.91 -9.59
N GLU A 18 -1.14 -11.98 -10.40
CA GLU A 18 -0.14 -12.07 -11.48
C GLU A 18 -0.32 -10.94 -12.51
N ARG A 19 -1.56 -10.67 -12.93
CA ARG A 19 -1.89 -9.57 -13.85
C ARG A 19 -1.55 -8.21 -13.26
N TRP A 20 -1.75 -8.04 -11.96
CA TRP A 20 -1.33 -6.82 -11.27
C TRP A 20 0.19 -6.65 -11.36
N VAL A 21 0.98 -7.70 -11.10
CA VAL A 21 2.46 -7.65 -11.22
C VAL A 21 2.90 -7.31 -12.64
N VAL A 22 2.32 -7.95 -13.66
CA VAL A 22 2.63 -7.69 -15.08
C VAL A 22 2.34 -6.24 -15.48
N HIS A 23 1.30 -5.63 -14.90
CA HIS A 23 0.89 -4.27 -15.23
C HIS A 23 1.23 -3.23 -14.16
N GLN A 24 2.11 -3.58 -13.21
CA GLN A 24 2.33 -2.82 -11.98
C GLN A 24 2.59 -1.34 -12.25
N ALA A 25 3.60 -1.02 -13.07
CA ALA A 25 3.96 0.37 -13.37
C ALA A 25 2.80 1.20 -13.94
N ARG A 26 1.97 0.60 -14.81
CA ARG A 26 0.81 1.27 -15.40
C ARG A 26 -0.31 1.47 -14.38
N LEU A 27 -0.53 0.50 -13.51
CA LEU A 27 -1.54 0.57 -12.46
C LEU A 27 -1.11 1.56 -11.38
N ASP A 28 0.15 1.55 -10.97
CA ASP A 28 0.75 2.49 -10.01
C ASP A 28 0.60 3.94 -10.51
N ALA A 29 0.98 4.23 -11.77
CA ALA A 29 0.84 5.55 -12.36
C ALA A 29 -0.62 6.05 -12.40
N ARG A 30 -1.59 5.14 -12.62
CA ARG A 30 -3.01 5.48 -12.58
C ARG A 30 -3.50 5.74 -11.17
N LEU A 31 -2.96 5.02 -10.19
CA LEU A 31 -3.38 5.10 -8.79
C LEU A 31 -2.68 6.23 -8.02
N GLU A 32 -1.57 6.75 -8.53
CA GLU A 32 -0.75 7.77 -7.89
C GLU A 32 -1.57 8.98 -7.40
N VAL A 33 -2.44 9.53 -8.24
CA VAL A 33 -3.27 10.70 -7.90
C VAL A 33 -4.18 10.44 -6.70
N PHE A 34 -4.72 9.23 -6.57
CA PHE A 34 -5.56 8.85 -5.43
C PHE A 34 -4.71 8.63 -4.19
N GLY A 35 -3.52 8.04 -4.34
CA GLY A 35 -2.54 7.88 -3.27
C GLY A 35 -2.13 9.24 -2.70
N GLN A 36 -1.78 10.21 -3.53
CA GLN A 36 -1.40 11.54 -3.09
C GLN A 36 -2.54 12.26 -2.36
N ALA A 37 -3.76 12.23 -2.92
CA ALA A 37 -4.93 12.82 -2.27
C ALA A 37 -5.22 12.19 -0.90
N ALA A 38 -5.05 10.87 -0.76
CA ALA A 38 -5.21 10.18 0.52
C ALA A 38 -4.15 10.60 1.54
N ILE A 39 -2.88 10.70 1.14
CA ILE A 39 -1.78 11.12 2.03
C ILE A 39 -1.96 12.60 2.43
N GLU A 40 -2.42 13.45 1.52
CA GLU A 40 -2.78 14.85 1.83
C GLU A 40 -3.92 14.94 2.85
N ALA A 41 -5.00 14.19 2.64
CA ALA A 41 -6.13 14.16 3.57
C ALA A 41 -5.73 13.59 4.95
N ALA A 42 -4.83 12.61 4.98
CA ALA A 42 -4.31 12.04 6.23
C ALA A 42 -3.36 12.97 6.98
N ALA A 43 -2.72 13.92 6.28
CA ALA A 43 -1.83 14.94 6.82
C ALA A 43 -0.81 14.41 7.87
N PRO A 44 -0.01 13.38 7.56
CA PRO A 44 0.91 12.76 8.51
C PRO A 44 1.97 13.76 8.97
N ALA A 45 2.20 13.83 10.28
CA ALA A 45 3.14 14.76 10.89
C ALA A 45 4.50 14.10 11.17
N THR A 46 5.53 14.94 11.29
CA THR A 46 6.89 14.48 11.61
C THR A 46 6.92 13.76 12.97
N GLY A 47 7.56 12.60 13.01
CA GLY A 47 7.68 11.75 14.21
C GLY A 47 6.48 10.83 14.47
N GLU A 48 5.44 10.87 13.64
CA GLU A 48 4.30 9.97 13.79
C GLU A 48 4.62 8.52 13.39
N ARG A 49 3.76 7.60 13.81
CA ARG A 49 3.83 6.18 13.43
C ARG A 49 2.72 5.92 12.42
N VAL A 50 3.10 5.45 11.25
CA VAL A 50 2.18 5.19 10.14
C VAL A 50 2.24 3.72 9.74
N LEU A 51 1.08 3.14 9.48
CA LEU A 51 0.92 1.81 8.91
C LEU A 51 0.25 1.95 7.53
N ASP A 52 0.96 1.51 6.49
CA ASP A 52 0.46 1.43 5.13
C ASP A 52 -0.01 0.00 4.84
N VAL A 53 -1.33 -0.19 4.77
CA VAL A 53 -1.98 -1.50 4.56
C VAL A 53 -2.32 -1.67 3.08
N GLY A 54 -1.84 -2.75 2.47
CA GLY A 54 -1.98 -2.96 1.04
C GLY A 54 -0.98 -2.12 0.25
N CYS A 55 0.24 -1.96 0.76
CA CYS A 55 1.27 -1.07 0.22
C CYS A 55 1.68 -1.36 -1.24
N GLY A 56 1.29 -2.52 -1.79
CA GLY A 56 1.63 -2.92 -3.16
C GLY A 56 3.14 -2.87 -3.39
N ALA A 57 3.58 -2.08 -4.37
CA ALA A 57 4.99 -1.85 -4.69
C ALA A 57 5.69 -0.82 -3.80
N GLY A 58 4.98 -0.19 -2.85
CA GLY A 58 5.54 0.68 -1.81
C GLY A 58 5.58 2.17 -2.15
N ALA A 59 4.99 2.63 -3.26
CA ALA A 59 5.00 4.04 -3.66
C ALA A 59 4.38 4.95 -2.57
N SER A 60 3.22 4.58 -2.03
CA SER A 60 2.58 5.29 -0.92
C SER A 60 3.41 5.25 0.35
N SER A 61 4.03 4.09 0.66
CA SER A 61 4.88 3.92 1.84
C SER A 61 6.10 4.85 1.79
N LEU A 62 6.74 5.01 0.63
CA LEU A 62 7.86 5.92 0.44
C LEU A 62 7.42 7.39 0.61
N ALA A 63 6.28 7.76 0.03
CA ALA A 63 5.73 9.10 0.18
C ALA A 63 5.37 9.43 1.64
N LEU A 64 4.82 8.45 2.37
CA LEU A 64 4.54 8.57 3.81
C LEU A 64 5.83 8.72 4.62
N ALA A 65 6.83 7.87 4.38
CA ALA A 65 8.12 7.91 5.06
C ALA A 65 8.82 9.27 4.88
N ALA A 66 8.74 9.86 3.68
CA ALA A 66 9.30 11.18 3.40
C ALA A 66 8.62 12.30 4.23
N ARG A 67 7.32 12.19 4.52
CA ARG A 67 6.56 13.19 5.31
C ARG A 67 6.79 13.07 6.82
N VAL A 68 6.83 11.84 7.34
CA VAL A 68 7.01 11.62 8.80
C VAL A 68 8.45 11.80 9.26
N GLY A 69 9.42 11.76 8.35
CA GLY A 69 10.82 12.10 8.62
C GLY A 69 11.60 11.08 9.46
N ALA A 70 12.87 11.41 9.73
CA ALA A 70 13.79 10.54 10.46
C ALA A 70 13.33 10.31 11.92
N GLY A 71 13.33 9.05 12.38
CA GLY A 71 12.90 8.65 13.73
C GLY A 71 11.43 8.20 13.83
N ALA A 72 10.63 8.44 12.79
CA ALA A 72 9.30 7.89 12.64
C ALA A 72 9.33 6.39 12.26
N LYS A 73 8.19 5.71 12.44
CA LYS A 73 8.04 4.29 12.05
C LYS A 73 6.97 4.18 10.97
N CYS A 74 7.38 3.83 9.76
CA CYS A 74 6.51 3.43 8.66
C CYS A 74 6.58 1.93 8.47
N TRP A 75 5.45 1.25 8.63
CA TRP A 75 5.32 -0.17 8.34
C TRP A 75 4.51 -0.33 7.06
N ALA A 76 5.02 -1.15 6.14
CA ALA A 76 4.34 -1.48 4.90
C ALA A 76 3.91 -2.95 4.99
N TRP A 77 2.63 -3.22 4.77
CA TRP A 77 2.10 -4.57 4.83
C TRP A 77 1.35 -4.91 3.54
N THR A 78 1.71 -6.07 2.97
CA THR A 78 0.96 -6.75 1.91
C THR A 78 0.83 -8.22 2.29
N TYR A 79 -0.11 -8.95 1.67
CA TYR A 79 -0.25 -10.37 1.91
C TYR A 79 1.06 -11.11 1.56
N PRO A 80 1.53 -12.01 2.43
CA PRO A 80 2.70 -12.83 2.14
C PRO A 80 2.29 -13.84 1.07
N ASN A 81 2.68 -13.56 -0.16
CA ASN A 81 2.59 -14.53 -1.26
C ASN A 81 3.84 -14.44 -2.15
N ARG A 82 4.98 -14.16 -1.52
CA ARG A 82 6.29 -14.60 -2.01
C ARG A 82 6.81 -15.67 -1.08
#